data_AF-A0A3D1IU39-F1
#
_entry.id   AF-A0A3D1IU39-F1
#
_cell.length_a   1.000
_cell.length_b   1.000
_cell.length_c   1.000
_cell.angle_alpha   90.00
_cell.angle_beta   90.00
_cell.angle_gamma   90.00
#
_symmetry.space_group_name_H-M   'P 1'
#
loop_
_entity.id
_entity.type
_entity.pdbx_description
1 polymer ?
#
loop_
_entity_poly.entity_id
_entity_poly.type
_entity_poly.pdbx_seq_one_letter_code
_entity_poly.pdbx_strand_id
1 'polypeptide(L)'
;MQHHETVPLIPVSHGRGIWLYDADGKRYLDAISSWWVNLFGHANPRINAALKDQLDKLEHAMLAGFTHEPVITLSEKLAERTGHVLGHCFYASDGASAVEIALKMSFHAWRNAGQTEKREFVCLKGGYHGETIGALAVTDVPLFRDAYGPMLQQVHVVATPDARQAEQG
;
A
#
# COMPACT_ATOMS: atom_id res chain seq x y z
N MET A 1 18.00 6.74 -2.18
CA MET A 1 17.64 7.47 -3.42
C MET A 1 18.37 8.82 -3.41
N GLN A 2 19.61 8.87 -3.92
CA GLN A 2 20.42 10.11 -3.96
C GLN A 2 21.20 10.22 -5.28
N HIS A 3 20.67 9.67 -6.38
CA HIS A 3 21.33 9.79 -7.68
C HIS A 3 21.01 11.13 -8.38
N HIS A 4 20.13 11.96 -7.82
CA HIS A 4 19.77 13.24 -8.43
C HIS A 4 20.94 14.26 -8.42
N GLU A 5 21.93 14.05 -7.55
CA GLU A 5 23.17 14.82 -7.51
C GLU A 5 24.06 14.58 -8.73
N THR A 6 23.90 13.43 -9.40
CA THR A 6 24.70 13.03 -10.57
C THR A 6 23.86 12.79 -11.84
N VAL A 7 22.53 12.69 -11.70
CA VAL A 7 21.57 12.48 -12.80
C VAL A 7 20.43 13.49 -12.65
N PRO A 8 20.23 14.40 -13.61
CA PRO A 8 19.16 15.38 -13.51
C PRO A 8 17.78 14.70 -13.44
N LEU A 9 16.87 15.31 -12.67
CA LEU A 9 15.47 14.88 -12.63
C LEU A 9 14.85 15.00 -14.03
N ILE A 10 13.99 14.05 -14.38
CA ILE A 10 13.26 14.06 -15.64
C ILE A 10 11.92 14.75 -15.40
N PRO A 11 11.68 15.95 -15.96
CA PRO A 11 10.41 16.66 -15.81
C PRO A 11 9.34 16.03 -16.71
N VAL A 12 8.55 15.13 -16.16
CA VAL A 12 7.44 14.47 -16.86
C VAL A 12 6.27 15.45 -17.07
N SER A 13 5.79 15.58 -18.30
CA SER A 13 4.64 16.42 -18.68
C SER A 13 3.33 15.64 -18.69
N HIS A 14 3.32 14.43 -19.27
CA HIS A 14 2.14 13.56 -19.33
C HIS A 14 2.55 12.09 -19.50
N GLY A 15 1.58 11.19 -19.39
CA GLY A 15 1.76 9.77 -19.70
C GLY A 15 0.63 9.21 -20.56
N ARG A 16 0.91 8.15 -21.32
CA ARG A 16 -0.08 7.41 -22.10
C ARG A 16 0.32 5.94 -22.20
N GLY A 17 -0.55 5.04 -21.74
CA GLY A 17 -0.24 3.61 -21.73
C GLY A 17 1.00 3.32 -20.90
N ILE A 18 2.00 2.66 -21.47
CA ILE A 18 3.26 2.33 -20.76
C ILE A 18 4.31 3.45 -20.82
N TRP A 19 3.99 4.61 -21.40
CA TRP A 19 4.94 5.68 -21.66
C TRP A 19 4.69 6.90 -20.78
N LEU A 20 5.78 7.47 -20.27
CA LEU A 20 5.87 8.83 -19.75
C LEU A 20 6.53 9.72 -20.80
N TYR A 21 6.20 11.01 -20.83
CA TYR A 21 6.74 11.98 -21.77
C TYR A 21 7.23 13.20 -21.00
N ASP A 22 8.35 13.79 -21.42
CA ASP A 22 8.78 15.10 -20.92
C ASP A 22 8.12 16.26 -21.70
N ALA A 23 8.47 17.51 -21.37
CA ALA A 23 7.93 18.69 -22.03
C ALA A 23 8.36 18.83 -23.50
N ASP A 24 9.50 18.23 -23.88
CA ASP A 24 10.03 18.23 -25.25
C ASP A 24 9.47 17.05 -26.09
N GLY A 25 8.62 16.21 -25.49
CA GLY A 25 7.96 15.08 -26.15
C GLY A 25 8.81 13.80 -26.19
N LYS A 26 9.98 13.77 -25.54
CA LYS A 26 10.78 12.55 -25.41
C LYS A 26 10.05 11.58 -24.48
N ARG A 27 9.97 10.32 -24.92
CA ARG A 27 9.26 9.26 -24.20
C ARG A 27 10.19 8.37 -23.37
N TYR A 28 9.68 7.93 -22.23
CA TYR A 28 10.32 7.06 -21.26
C TYR A 28 9.42 5.86 -20.99
N LEU A 29 9.96 4.65 -21.10
CA LEU A 29 9.20 3.45 -20.76
C LEU A 29 9.08 3.36 -19.24
N ASP A 30 7.86 3.32 -18.74
CA ASP A 30 7.60 3.03 -17.33
C ASP A 30 7.69 1.52 -17.08
N ALA A 31 8.92 1.04 -16.87
CA ALA A 31 9.21 -0.37 -16.69
C ALA A 31 8.85 -0.91 -15.29
N ILE A 32 8.39 -0.06 -14.37
CA ILE A 32 8.06 -0.42 -12.99
C ILE A 32 6.63 -0.04 -12.60
N SER A 33 5.79 0.38 -13.56
CA SER A 33 4.41 0.83 -13.32
C SER A 33 4.30 1.93 -12.25
N SER A 34 5.20 2.93 -12.31
CA SER A 34 5.21 4.11 -11.43
C SER A 34 5.14 3.74 -9.95
N TRP A 35 6.05 2.83 -9.56
CA TRP A 35 6.09 2.20 -8.23
C TRP A 35 5.01 1.13 -8.04
N TRP A 36 4.93 0.19 -8.98
CA TRP A 36 4.12 -1.04 -8.90
C TRP A 36 2.59 -0.84 -8.87
N VAL A 37 2.10 0.40 -8.95
CA VAL A 37 0.66 0.73 -8.77
C VAL A 37 -0.09 1.00 -10.08
N ASN A 38 0.60 1.39 -11.14
CA ASN A 38 -0.05 1.83 -12.39
C ASN A 38 -0.28 0.68 -13.40
N LEU A 39 -1.05 -0.33 -12.99
CA LEU A 39 -1.25 -1.58 -13.75
C LEU A 39 -1.98 -1.41 -15.10
N PHE A 40 -2.81 -0.37 -15.24
CA PHE A 40 -3.63 -0.14 -16.43
C PHE A 40 -3.05 0.92 -17.39
N GLY A 41 -1.82 1.35 -17.11
CA GLY A 41 -1.13 2.38 -17.87
C GLY A 41 -1.60 3.79 -17.57
N HIS A 42 -0.73 4.74 -17.91
CA HIS A 42 -0.92 6.17 -17.74
C HIS A 42 -2.11 6.71 -18.54
N ALA A 43 -2.85 7.63 -17.92
CA ALA A 43 -4.01 8.30 -18.49
C ALA A 43 -5.05 7.35 -19.10
N ASN A 44 -5.35 6.24 -18.41
CA ASN A 44 -6.33 5.27 -18.86
C ASN A 44 -7.71 5.92 -19.09
N PRO A 45 -8.25 5.94 -20.32
CA PRO A 45 -9.49 6.67 -20.63
C PRO A 45 -10.70 6.22 -19.81
N ARG A 46 -10.80 4.91 -19.51
CA ARG A 46 -11.91 4.34 -18.75
C ARG A 46 -11.87 4.80 -17.29
N ILE A 47 -10.69 4.76 -16.65
CA ILE A 47 -10.52 5.18 -15.27
C ILE A 47 -10.73 6.68 -15.14
N ASN A 48 -10.14 7.47 -16.05
CA ASN A 48 -10.29 8.92 -16.04
C ASN A 48 -11.75 9.36 -16.22
N ALA A 49 -12.51 8.70 -17.10
CA ALA A 49 -13.93 8.98 -17.28
C ALA A 49 -14.73 8.67 -16.01
N ALA A 50 -14.49 7.53 -15.36
CA ALA A 50 -15.18 7.15 -14.13
C ALA A 50 -14.86 8.09 -12.96
N LEU A 51 -13.60 8.54 -12.83
CA LEU A 51 -13.21 9.52 -11.82
C LEU A 51 -13.91 10.86 -12.01
N LYS A 52 -13.98 11.37 -13.25
CA LYS A 52 -14.67 12.62 -13.57
C LYS A 52 -16.17 12.55 -13.30
N ASP A 53 -16.82 11.48 -13.76
CA ASP A 53 -18.25 11.26 -13.51
C ASP A 53 -18.58 11.18 -12.01
N GLN A 54 -17.74 10.51 -11.21
CA GLN A 54 -17.92 10.48 -9.77
C GLN A 54 -17.67 11.85 -9.12
N LEU A 55 -16.64 12.58 -9.56
CA LEU A 55 -16.30 13.91 -9.04
C LEU A 55 -17.43 14.92 -9.27
N ASP A 56 -18.11 14.85 -10.41
CA ASP A 56 -19.25 15.73 -10.73
C ASP A 56 -20.51 15.39 -9.88
N LYS A 57 -20.55 14.21 -9.25
CA LYS A 57 -21.68 13.74 -8.42
C LYS A 57 -21.43 13.90 -6.93
N LEU A 58 -20.29 13.42 -6.45
CA LEU A 58 -19.90 13.40 -5.04
C LEU A 58 -18.39 13.12 -4.91
N GLU A 59 -17.65 14.10 -4.41
CA GLU A 59 -16.21 14.02 -4.18
C GLU A 59 -15.86 13.29 -2.87
N HIS A 60 -16.67 13.45 -1.82
CA HIS A 60 -16.41 12.83 -0.52
C HIS A 60 -17.65 12.79 0.40
N ALA A 61 -17.86 11.65 1.06
CA ALA A 61 -18.75 11.52 2.20
C ALA A 61 -18.12 10.60 3.24
N MET A 62 -18.22 10.93 4.53
CA MET A 62 -17.68 10.08 5.59
C MET A 62 -18.49 8.80 5.75
N LEU A 63 -17.84 7.65 5.93
CA LEU A 63 -18.51 6.35 6.18
C LEU A 63 -19.00 6.18 7.62
N ALA A 64 -19.22 7.29 8.33
CA ALA A 64 -19.73 7.35 9.69
C ALA A 64 -21.18 7.83 9.67
N GLY A 65 -22.11 6.89 9.49
CA GLY A 65 -23.55 7.19 9.37
C GLY A 65 -24.01 7.48 7.94
N PHE A 66 -23.11 7.53 6.97
CA PHE A 66 -23.42 7.61 5.54
C PHE A 66 -22.76 6.48 4.76
N THR A 67 -23.28 6.24 3.56
CA THR A 67 -22.72 5.31 2.58
C THR A 67 -22.99 5.83 1.17
N HIS A 68 -22.37 5.23 0.16
CA HIS A 68 -22.57 5.59 -1.24
C HIS A 68 -22.34 4.37 -2.15
N GLU A 69 -22.98 4.37 -3.32
CA GLU A 69 -22.95 3.25 -4.26
C GLU A 69 -21.52 2.76 -4.62
N PRO A 70 -20.52 3.63 -4.86
CA PRO A 70 -19.16 3.16 -5.17
C PRO A 70 -18.50 2.29 -4.11
N VAL A 71 -18.63 2.63 -2.82
CA VAL A 71 -18.01 1.84 -1.74
C VAL A 71 -18.74 0.51 -1.54
N ILE A 72 -20.07 0.49 -1.69
CA ILE A 72 -20.87 -0.74 -1.64
C ILE A 72 -20.45 -1.66 -2.79
N THR A 73 -20.44 -1.14 -4.01
CA THR A 73 -20.08 -1.90 -5.22
C THR A 73 -18.67 -2.47 -5.13
N LEU A 74 -17.71 -1.70 -4.61
CA LEU A 74 -16.34 -2.17 -4.42
C LEU A 74 -16.26 -3.24 -3.32
N SER A 75 -16.95 -3.05 -2.19
CA SER A 75 -16.98 -4.01 -1.09
C SER A 75 -17.52 -5.36 -1.55
N GLU A 76 -18.67 -5.38 -2.24
CA GLU A 76 -19.29 -6.61 -2.74
C GLU A 76 -18.38 -7.34 -3.73
N LYS A 77 -17.79 -6.61 -4.70
CA LYS A 77 -16.85 -7.20 -5.66
C LYS A 77 -15.61 -7.79 -5.00
N LEU A 78 -15.07 -7.14 -3.97
CA LEU A 78 -13.93 -7.67 -3.22
C LEU A 78 -14.33 -8.91 -2.42
N ALA A 79 -15.50 -8.90 -1.78
CA ALA A 79 -16.02 -10.05 -1.05
C ALA A 79 -16.16 -11.27 -1.97
N GLU A 80 -16.80 -11.11 -3.14
CA GLU A 80 -16.96 -12.16 -4.15
C GLU A 80 -15.60 -12.74 -4.60
N ARG A 81 -14.58 -11.89 -4.82
CA ARG A 81 -13.24 -12.33 -5.23
C ARG A 81 -12.53 -13.19 -4.20
N THR A 82 -12.92 -13.07 -2.94
CA THR A 82 -12.40 -13.88 -1.84
C THR A 82 -13.29 -15.10 -1.55
N GLY A 83 -14.35 -15.33 -2.33
CA GLY A 83 -15.35 -16.35 -2.01
C GLY A 83 -16.04 -16.08 -0.66
N HIS A 84 -16.16 -14.80 -0.28
CA HIS A 84 -16.68 -14.32 0.99
C HIS A 84 -15.92 -14.79 2.25
N VAL A 85 -14.73 -15.36 2.13
CA VAL A 85 -13.97 -15.88 3.30
C VAL A 85 -13.38 -14.78 4.20
N LEU A 86 -13.15 -13.58 3.67
CA LEU A 86 -12.60 -12.45 4.44
C LEU A 86 -13.67 -11.55 5.09
N GLY A 87 -14.96 -11.75 4.76
CA GLY A 87 -16.09 -11.08 5.39
C GLY A 87 -16.30 -9.62 4.98
N HIS A 88 -15.50 -8.69 5.54
CA HIS A 88 -15.75 -7.25 5.46
C HIS A 88 -14.55 -6.45 4.91
N CYS A 89 -14.83 -5.32 4.26
CA CYS A 89 -13.81 -4.37 3.79
C CYS A 89 -13.68 -3.19 4.75
N PHE A 90 -12.44 -2.84 5.09
CA PHE A 90 -12.09 -1.56 5.74
C PHE A 90 -11.13 -0.82 4.82
N TYR A 91 -11.41 0.45 4.54
CA TYR A 91 -10.68 1.23 3.53
C TYR A 91 -9.60 2.13 4.14
N ALA A 92 -8.51 2.29 3.41
CA ALA A 92 -7.39 3.18 3.72
C ALA A 92 -6.98 3.96 2.47
N SER A 93 -6.30 5.09 2.64
CA SER A 93 -5.77 5.90 1.54
C SER A 93 -4.56 5.28 0.83
N ASP A 94 -3.81 4.44 1.54
CA ASP A 94 -2.53 3.90 1.11
C ASP A 94 -2.18 2.61 1.86
N GLY A 95 -1.10 1.96 1.43
CA GLY A 95 -0.65 0.67 1.99
C GLY A 95 -0.18 0.74 3.43
N ALA A 96 0.52 1.80 3.84
CA ALA A 96 1.01 1.93 5.22
C ALA A 96 -0.17 2.12 6.19
N SER A 97 -1.13 2.98 5.83
CA SER A 97 -2.38 3.17 6.56
C SER A 97 -3.20 1.86 6.64
N ALA A 98 -3.25 1.06 5.57
CA ALA A 98 -3.91 -0.25 5.59
C ALA A 98 -3.23 -1.22 6.58
N VAL A 99 -1.90 -1.22 6.65
CA VAL A 99 -1.16 -2.03 7.63
C VAL A 99 -1.43 -1.55 9.06
N GLU A 100 -1.45 -0.25 9.33
CA GLU A 100 -1.82 0.30 10.65
C GLU A 100 -3.21 -0.17 11.10
N ILE A 101 -4.18 -0.13 10.18
CA ILE A 101 -5.54 -0.62 10.45
C ILE A 101 -5.49 -2.12 10.80
N ALA A 102 -4.77 -2.93 10.01
CA ALA A 102 -4.65 -4.37 10.26
C ALA A 102 -3.98 -4.68 11.60
N LEU A 103 -2.89 -3.99 11.94
CA LEU A 103 -2.20 -4.13 13.23
C LEU A 103 -3.13 -3.80 14.40
N LYS A 104 -3.86 -2.68 14.31
CA LYS A 104 -4.82 -2.27 15.33
C LYS A 104 -6.00 -3.24 15.46
N MET A 105 -6.55 -3.72 14.33
CA MET A 105 -7.65 -4.69 14.34
C MET A 105 -7.23 -6.02 14.98
N SER A 106 -6.03 -6.52 14.66
CA SER A 106 -5.46 -7.73 15.27
C SER A 106 -5.28 -7.58 16.78
N PHE A 107 -4.61 -6.50 17.22
CA PHE A 107 -4.42 -6.20 18.64
C PHE A 107 -5.77 -6.08 19.37
N HIS A 108 -6.73 -5.37 18.77
CA HIS A 108 -8.04 -5.13 19.37
C HIS A 108 -8.87 -6.42 19.45
N ALA A 109 -8.76 -7.32 18.48
CA ALA A 109 -9.43 -8.62 18.50
C ALA A 109 -8.96 -9.48 19.70
N TRP A 110 -7.66 -9.55 19.95
CA TRP A 110 -7.12 -10.27 21.12
C TRP A 110 -7.54 -9.63 22.45
N ARG A 111 -7.54 -8.30 22.52
CA ARG A 111 -8.06 -7.57 23.68
C ARG A 111 -9.53 -7.92 23.95
N ASN A 112 -10.38 -7.91 22.93
CA ASN A 112 -11.80 -8.23 23.07
C ASN A 112 -12.04 -9.69 23.43
N ALA A 113 -11.14 -10.60 23.03
CA ALA A 113 -11.15 -12.00 23.44
C ALA A 113 -10.58 -12.24 24.86
N GLY A 114 -10.23 -11.20 25.61
CA GLY A 114 -9.65 -11.30 26.95
C GLY A 114 -8.19 -11.77 26.98
N GLN A 115 -7.52 -11.87 25.83
CA GLN A 115 -6.13 -12.31 25.70
C GLN A 115 -5.19 -11.10 25.61
N THR A 116 -5.16 -10.27 26.66
CA THR A 116 -4.43 -8.99 26.67
C THR A 116 -2.91 -9.13 26.51
N GLU A 117 -2.35 -10.31 26.78
CA GLU A 117 -0.93 -10.59 26.62
C GLU A 117 -0.53 -10.80 25.14
N LYS A 118 -1.49 -11.05 24.23
CA LYS A 118 -1.22 -11.20 22.78
C LYS A 118 -1.12 -9.83 22.10
N ARG A 119 0.04 -9.20 22.25
CA ARG A 119 0.30 -7.81 21.78
C ARG A 119 1.48 -7.65 20.81
N GLU A 120 2.20 -8.74 20.55
CA GLU A 120 3.44 -8.70 19.78
C GLU A 120 3.21 -9.13 18.33
N PHE A 121 4.06 -8.62 17.44
CA PHE A 121 3.99 -8.88 16.01
C PHE A 121 5.27 -9.54 15.51
N VAL A 122 5.14 -10.32 14.44
CA VAL A 122 6.24 -10.98 13.75
C VAL A 122 6.30 -10.46 12.32
N CYS A 123 7.48 -10.12 11.82
CA CYS A 123 7.71 -9.80 10.41
C CYS A 123 8.90 -10.57 9.83
N LEU A 124 8.97 -10.62 8.50
CA LEU A 124 10.05 -11.30 7.79
C LEU A 124 11.22 -10.35 7.54
N LYS A 125 12.43 -10.88 7.66
CA LYS A 125 13.66 -10.17 7.31
C LYS A 125 13.60 -9.64 5.88
N GLY A 126 13.93 -8.36 5.67
CA GLY A 126 13.84 -7.70 4.37
C GLY A 126 12.42 -7.34 3.90
N GLY A 127 11.39 -7.54 4.73
CA GLY A 127 10.00 -7.22 4.40
C GLY A 127 9.72 -5.71 4.41
N TYR A 128 8.82 -5.25 3.52
CA TYR A 128 8.34 -3.85 3.46
C TYR A 128 6.84 -3.80 3.68
N HIS A 129 6.41 -3.02 4.66
CA HIS A 129 5.01 -2.87 5.06
C HIS A 129 4.56 -1.41 5.13
N GLY A 130 5.42 -0.46 4.74
CA GLY A 130 5.13 0.98 4.74
C GLY A 130 5.94 1.75 5.78
N GLU A 131 5.71 3.07 5.83
CA GLU A 131 6.60 4.03 6.52
C GLU A 131 5.90 4.86 7.61
N THR A 132 4.62 4.61 7.92
CA THR A 132 3.99 5.11 9.16
C THR A 132 4.58 4.37 10.37
N ILE A 133 4.50 4.91 11.60
CA ILE A 133 5.26 4.37 12.75
C ILE A 133 4.99 2.87 13.01
N GLY A 134 3.74 2.42 13.00
CA GLY A 134 3.38 1.01 13.20
C GLY A 134 3.73 0.14 11.99
N ALA A 135 3.50 0.62 10.77
CA ALA A 135 3.89 -0.07 9.54
C ALA A 135 5.41 -0.22 9.40
N LEU A 136 6.15 0.82 9.77
CA LEU A 136 7.61 0.85 9.80
C LEU A 136 8.15 -0.06 10.90
N ALA A 137 7.46 -0.16 12.05
CA ALA A 137 7.83 -1.08 13.12
C ALA A 137 7.87 -2.53 12.64
N VAL A 138 6.99 -2.93 11.71
CA VAL A 138 6.98 -4.27 11.08
C VAL A 138 7.74 -4.32 9.74
N THR A 139 8.42 -3.26 9.32
CA THR A 139 9.29 -3.22 8.13
C THR A 139 10.76 -3.46 8.50
N ASP A 140 11.45 -4.29 7.74
CA ASP A 140 12.88 -4.64 7.92
C ASP A 140 13.73 -4.23 6.71
N VAL A 141 13.62 -2.96 6.32
CA VAL A 141 14.46 -2.34 5.28
C VAL A 141 15.26 -1.21 5.93
N PRO A 142 16.58 -1.37 6.15
CA PRO A 142 17.39 -0.42 6.92
C PRO A 142 17.29 1.03 6.43
N LEU A 143 17.25 1.20 5.09
CA LEU A 143 17.13 2.51 4.44
C LEU A 143 15.96 3.35 4.97
N PHE A 144 14.83 2.71 5.31
CA PHE A 144 13.64 3.40 5.80
C PHE A 144 13.55 3.38 7.33
N ARG A 145 14.18 2.39 7.98
CA ARG A 145 13.99 2.10 9.41
C ARG A 145 14.99 2.81 10.32
N ASP A 146 16.26 2.88 9.92
CA ASP A 146 17.37 3.17 10.84
C ASP A 146 17.24 4.54 11.53
N ALA A 147 16.77 5.56 10.80
CA ALA A 147 16.61 6.91 11.33
C ALA A 147 15.53 7.00 12.44
N TYR A 148 14.60 6.05 12.49
CA TYR A 148 13.43 6.10 13.37
C TYR A 148 13.45 5.03 14.46
N GLY A 149 14.50 4.21 14.53
CA GLY A 149 14.62 3.09 15.48
C GLY A 149 14.14 3.37 16.91
N PRO A 150 14.52 4.50 17.55
CA PRO A 150 14.06 4.86 18.89
C PRO A 150 12.54 5.08 19.05
N MET A 151 11.81 5.33 17.96
CA MET A 151 10.35 5.52 17.96
C MET A 151 9.58 4.22 17.73
N LEU A 152 10.24 3.16 17.27
CA LEU A 152 9.57 1.94 16.82
C LEU A 152 9.33 0.99 17.99
N GLN A 153 8.12 0.41 18.03
CA GLN A 153 7.84 -0.70 18.92
C GLN A 153 8.74 -1.90 18.57
N GLN A 154 9.15 -2.67 19.57
CA GLN A 154 9.85 -3.92 19.34
C GLN A 154 8.90 -4.94 18.68
N VAL A 155 9.41 -5.60 17.64
CA VAL A 155 8.75 -6.69 16.91
C VAL A 155 9.74 -7.83 16.72
N HIS A 156 9.23 -9.03 16.51
CA HIS A 156 10.06 -10.20 16.22
C HIS A 156 10.36 -10.27 14.73
N VAL A 157 11.64 -10.22 14.35
CA VAL A 157 12.06 -10.40 12.95
C VAL A 157 12.54 -11.83 12.76
N VAL A 158 11.91 -12.56 11.83
CA VAL A 158 12.25 -13.95 11.52
C VAL A 158 12.84 -14.08 10.12
N ALA A 159 13.49 -15.21 9.85
CA ALA A 159 14.10 -15.49 8.56
C ALA A 159 13.07 -15.39 7.41
N THR A 160 13.52 -14.88 6.27
CA THR A 160 12.72 -14.83 5.05
C THR A 160 12.80 -16.18 4.33
N PRO A 161 11.75 -16.64 3.64
CA PRO A 161 11.77 -17.88 2.85
C PRO A 161 12.51 -17.68 1.52
N ASP A 162 13.70 -17.08 1.55
CA ASP A 162 14.56 -16.92 0.38
C ASP A 162 15.28 -18.25 0.12
N ALA A 163 14.89 -18.96 -0.94
CA ALA A 163 15.47 -20.25 -1.31
C ALA A 163 17.00 -20.19 -1.50
N ARG A 164 17.57 -19.02 -1.79
CA ARG A 164 19.03 -18.82 -1.89
C ARG A 164 19.74 -18.91 -0.54
N GLN A 165 18.99 -18.79 0.55
CA GLN A 165 19.44 -18.90 1.94
C GLN A 165 19.04 -20.24 2.59
N ALA A 166 18.40 -21.14 1.83
CA ALA A 166 18.01 -22.45 2.33
C ALA A 166 19.25 -23.28 2.70
N GLU A 167 19.18 -23.97 3.85
CA GLU A 167 20.16 -24.98 4.21
C GLU A 167 20.10 -26.15 3.20
N GLN A 168 21.22 -26.86 3.01
CA GLN A 168 21.21 -28.09 2.22
C GLN A 168 20.36 -29.13 2.97
N GLY A 169 19.29 -29.58 2.33
CA GLY A 169 18.42 -30.66 2.80
C GLY A 169 18.56 -31.91 1.95
#